data_AF-A0A1E5QU55-F1
#
_entry.id   AF-A0A1E5QU55-F1
#
_cell.length_a   1.000
_cell.length_b   1.000
_cell.length_c   1.000
_cell.angle_alpha   90.00
_cell.angle_beta   90.00
_cell.angle_gamma   90.00
#
_symmetry.space_group_name_H-M   'P 1'
#
loop_
_entity.id
_entity.type
_entity.pdbx_description
1 polymer ?
#
loop_
_entity_poly.entity_id
_entity_poly.type
_entity_poly.pdbx_seq_one_letter_code
_entity_poly.pdbx_strand_id
1 'polypeptide(L)'
;MFKPISDLVKSLQKDSQELLTNRYKIGNLVGKGAMGQVYKAFDTNNNDTVVAIKFLSQALLDSKMRDRFQKEAKISALLGEQSDHIVRVKDYGVDDSQVPFYVMEYLEGYDLDQLVKKKPLSFPKFLSLIRQICLGLECAHNGILVNNELAPIIHRDIKPSNIFLAKDEKGGHFVKILDFGIAQIHNPDESLTQKSFMGTPEYCSPEQMAEDELKATSDIYSLGVLMYQMLTQQTPIKAEAHNFQSWYKAHNEFPPKKLPTYLELPKDLDDLIMSCLHKSPARRPQNIREILKVIIPLDREYNSDGEINQKSQEASSALLPINTVYRQSFWPQDKPQKKIVFPNLVEAQEGAFSSLWSMLESDEVLHFQPKSTFCFTHFMFQATPHPMILWVNLLYNRTYEPKWLPCYLDLKTDIGAQISTNLISQKKYHILLFELGHPSGYKQKLTVNVASEKLKQLQNFLLKASSWQGEGQPEGSKIILKKQFESVKKTILAAVARAK
;
A
#
# COMPACT_ATOMS: atom_id res chain seq x y z
N MET A 1 29.99 30.16 6.91
CA MET A 1 28.90 29.55 7.69
C MET A 1 27.93 28.97 6.68
N PHE A 2 27.78 27.64 6.61
CA PHE A 2 26.92 27.00 5.60
C PHE A 2 25.45 27.31 5.90
N LYS A 3 24.69 27.77 4.89
CA LYS A 3 23.24 27.99 5.01
C LYS A 3 22.53 26.64 5.03
N PRO A 4 21.61 26.35 5.95
CA PRO A 4 20.80 25.14 5.93
C PRO A 4 20.14 24.88 4.55
N ILE A 5 19.99 23.63 4.13
CA ILE A 5 19.30 23.27 2.86
C ILE A 5 17.91 23.90 2.77
N SER A 6 17.20 23.98 3.90
CA SER A 6 15.89 24.65 3.98
C SER A 6 15.96 26.14 3.66
N ASP A 7 17.06 26.82 3.99
CA ASP A 7 17.24 28.25 3.79
C ASP A 7 17.70 28.55 2.36
N LEU A 8 18.53 27.67 1.79
CA LEU A 8 18.83 27.64 0.36
C LEU A 8 17.54 27.47 -0.46
N VAL A 9 16.74 26.46 -0.17
CA VAL A 9 15.53 26.22 -0.96
C VAL A 9 14.50 27.33 -0.77
N LYS A 10 14.39 27.90 0.44
CA LYS A 10 13.56 29.09 0.65
C LYS A 10 14.01 30.30 -0.16
N SER A 11 15.31 30.51 -0.41
CA SER A 11 15.74 31.60 -1.29
C SER A 11 15.28 31.34 -2.72
N LEU A 12 15.57 30.14 -3.23
CA LEU A 12 15.17 29.69 -4.58
C LEU A 12 13.65 29.72 -4.80
N GLN A 13 12.84 29.50 -3.76
CA GLN A 13 11.37 29.55 -3.83
C GLN A 13 10.81 30.98 -3.69
N LYS A 14 11.52 31.88 -3.00
CA LYS A 14 11.03 33.23 -2.69
C LYS A 14 11.16 34.15 -3.90
N ASP A 15 12.21 33.97 -4.69
CA ASP A 15 12.38 34.72 -5.93
C ASP A 15 11.91 33.85 -7.11
N SER A 16 10.75 34.20 -7.69
CA SER A 16 10.11 33.40 -8.74
C SER A 16 10.94 33.24 -10.03
N GLN A 17 12.04 33.99 -10.15
CA GLN A 17 13.00 33.91 -11.26
C GLN A 17 14.30 33.14 -10.92
N GLU A 18 14.56 32.82 -9.65
CA GLU A 18 15.79 32.14 -9.26
C GLU A 18 15.67 30.63 -9.52
N LEU A 19 16.47 30.11 -10.45
CA LEU A 19 16.47 28.70 -10.85
C LEU A 19 17.72 28.01 -10.32
N LEU A 20 17.57 26.80 -9.78
CA LEU A 20 18.72 25.94 -9.47
C LEU A 20 19.46 25.64 -10.79
N THR A 21 20.75 25.97 -10.82
CA THR A 21 21.64 25.82 -11.98
C THR A 21 21.04 26.38 -13.28
N ASN A 22 20.31 27.51 -13.21
CA ASN A 22 19.64 28.16 -14.34
C ASN A 22 18.68 27.25 -15.13
N ARG A 23 18.14 26.18 -14.52
CA ARG A 23 17.31 25.17 -15.21
C ARG A 23 16.15 24.63 -14.39
N TYR A 24 16.33 24.45 -13.08
CA TYR A 24 15.34 23.76 -12.27
C TYR A 24 14.61 24.71 -11.35
N LYS A 25 13.29 24.82 -11.53
CA LYS A 25 12.42 25.58 -10.63
C LYS A 25 12.01 24.69 -9.45
N ILE A 26 12.50 25.00 -8.26
CA ILE A 26 12.25 24.21 -7.05
C ILE A 26 10.82 24.46 -6.55
N GLY A 27 10.05 23.38 -6.40
CA GLY A 27 8.72 23.37 -5.81
C GLY A 27 8.74 22.79 -4.39
N ASN A 28 7.66 22.11 -4.01
CA ASN A 28 7.44 21.67 -2.62
C ASN A 28 8.40 20.56 -2.18
N LEU A 29 8.73 20.55 -0.88
CA LEU A 29 9.40 19.42 -0.24
C LEU A 29 8.50 18.17 -0.33
N VAL A 30 9.04 17.05 -0.80
CA VAL A 30 8.33 15.77 -0.93
C VAL A 30 8.82 14.71 0.05
N GLY A 31 10.05 14.83 0.55
CA GLY A 31 10.59 13.89 1.53
C GLY A 31 11.82 14.42 2.24
N LYS A 32 12.01 13.99 3.50
CA LYS A 32 13.19 14.32 4.32
C LYS A 32 13.67 13.06 5.02
N GLY A 33 14.96 12.74 4.86
CA GLY A 33 15.60 11.59 5.48
C GLY A 33 17.00 11.92 6.01
N ALA A 34 17.69 10.91 6.55
CA ALA A 34 19.03 11.06 7.10
C ALA A 34 20.06 11.54 6.06
N MET A 35 19.91 11.10 4.81
CA MET A 35 20.83 11.40 3.72
C MET A 35 20.54 12.74 3.03
N GLY A 36 19.38 13.35 3.25
CA GLY A 36 19.03 14.56 2.51
C GLY A 36 17.55 14.92 2.47
N GLN A 37 17.23 15.86 1.57
CA GLN A 37 15.88 16.38 1.34
C GLN A 37 15.55 16.26 -0.14
N VAL A 38 14.35 15.77 -0.44
CA VAL A 38 13.84 15.60 -1.80
C VAL A 38 12.74 16.62 -2.04
N TYR A 39 12.83 17.34 -3.16
CA TYR A 39 11.86 18.35 -3.58
C TYR A 39 11.26 17.99 -4.93
N LYS A 40 9.98 18.27 -5.11
CA LYS A 40 9.36 18.35 -6.45
C LYS A 40 9.92 19.59 -7.13
N ALA A 41 10.28 19.49 -8.40
CA ALA A 41 10.77 20.61 -9.20
C ALA A 41 10.28 20.49 -10.64
N PHE A 42 10.52 21.53 -11.42
CA PHE A 42 10.18 21.60 -12.84
C PHE A 42 11.44 21.90 -13.65
N ASP A 43 11.70 21.09 -14.67
CA ASP A 43 12.80 21.29 -15.62
C ASP A 43 12.36 22.28 -16.71
N THR A 44 12.81 23.53 -16.61
CA THR A 44 12.36 24.62 -17.50
C THR A 44 12.91 24.46 -18.92
N ASN A 45 13.99 23.71 -19.10
CA ASN A 45 14.57 23.43 -20.41
C ASN A 45 13.85 22.28 -21.14
N ASN A 46 12.95 21.58 -20.44
CA ASN A 46 12.21 20.44 -20.97
C ASN A 46 10.71 20.63 -20.73
N ASN A 47 10.13 21.72 -21.23
CA ASN A 47 8.71 22.04 -21.18
C ASN A 47 8.09 21.94 -19.77
N ASP A 48 8.79 22.43 -18.74
CA ASP A 48 8.38 22.35 -17.34
C ASP A 48 8.05 20.92 -16.88
N THR A 49 8.78 19.93 -17.42
CA THR A 49 8.62 18.52 -17.02
C THR A 49 8.87 18.38 -15.52
N VAL A 50 7.96 17.69 -14.84
CA VAL A 50 8.06 17.44 -13.40
C VAL A 50 9.21 16.48 -13.10
N VAL A 51 10.06 16.85 -12.15
CA VAL A 51 11.20 16.06 -11.67
C VAL A 51 11.26 16.07 -10.14
N ALA A 52 12.03 15.15 -9.58
CA ALA A 52 12.40 15.17 -8.17
C ALA A 52 13.89 15.50 -8.02
N ILE A 53 14.23 16.38 -7.08
CA ILE A 53 15.61 16.80 -6.82
C ILE A 53 15.97 16.45 -5.38
N LYS A 54 16.98 15.61 -5.20
CA LYS A 54 17.51 15.23 -3.88
C LYS A 54 18.77 16.03 -3.60
N PHE A 55 18.75 16.81 -2.53
CA PHE A 55 19.92 17.49 -1.97
C PHE A 55 20.52 16.65 -0.86
N LEU A 56 21.84 16.47 -0.87
CA LEU A 56 22.54 15.80 0.22
C LEU A 56 22.64 16.66 1.48
N SER A 57 22.54 16.01 2.63
CA SER A 57 22.77 16.64 3.93
C SER A 57 24.17 17.26 4.03
N GLN A 58 24.24 18.50 4.51
CA GLN A 58 25.51 19.22 4.68
C GLN A 58 26.44 18.59 5.72
N ALA A 59 25.91 17.81 6.66
CA ALA A 59 26.70 17.04 7.63
C ALA A 59 27.54 15.93 7.00
N LEU A 60 27.33 15.63 5.71
CA LEU A 60 27.97 14.55 4.96
C LEU A 60 29.00 15.06 3.94
N LEU A 61 29.32 16.36 3.93
CA LEU A 61 30.14 17.00 2.91
C LEU A 61 31.64 16.99 3.26
N ASP A 62 32.31 15.86 3.01
CA ASP A 62 33.76 15.85 2.74
C ASP A 62 34.00 15.77 1.20
N SER A 63 35.22 16.09 0.74
CA SER A 63 35.55 16.05 -0.70
C SER A 63 35.39 14.66 -1.30
N LYS A 64 35.70 13.61 -0.53
CA LYS A 64 35.57 12.23 -0.98
C LYS A 64 34.08 11.88 -1.20
N MET A 65 33.18 12.29 -0.30
CA MET A 65 31.72 12.08 -0.33
C MET A 65 31.06 12.70 -1.55
N ARG A 66 31.56 13.84 -2.04
CA ARG A 66 31.11 14.42 -3.31
C ARG A 66 31.44 13.53 -4.51
N ASP A 67 32.68 13.04 -4.62
CA ASP A 67 33.09 12.14 -5.69
C ASP A 67 32.28 10.83 -5.69
N ARG A 68 31.92 10.36 -4.50
CA ARG A 68 31.12 9.15 -4.30
C ARG A 68 29.66 9.36 -4.71
N PHE A 69 29.07 10.47 -4.32
CA PHE A 69 27.72 10.85 -4.74
C PHE A 69 27.61 11.02 -6.25
N GLN A 70 28.61 11.62 -6.88
CA GLN A 70 28.67 11.72 -8.33
C GLN A 70 28.74 10.33 -8.99
N LYS A 71 29.51 9.39 -8.43
CA LYS A 71 29.53 8.00 -8.91
C LYS A 71 28.17 7.33 -8.74
N GLU A 72 27.49 7.51 -7.60
CA GLU A 72 26.15 6.97 -7.33
C GLU A 72 25.12 7.47 -8.35
N ALA A 73 25.09 8.79 -8.60
CA ALA A 73 24.18 9.38 -9.58
C ALA A 73 24.44 8.81 -10.99
N LYS A 74 25.70 8.65 -11.38
CA LYS A 74 26.08 8.05 -12.66
C LYS A 74 25.66 6.58 -12.77
N ILE A 75 25.90 5.78 -11.73
CA ILE A 75 25.50 4.36 -11.69
C ILE A 75 23.97 4.25 -11.80
N SER A 76 23.24 5.05 -11.01
CA SER A 76 21.77 5.07 -11.01
C SER A 76 21.21 5.50 -12.36
N ALA A 77 21.85 6.46 -13.04
CA ALA A 77 21.45 6.87 -14.38
C ALA A 77 21.57 5.71 -15.38
N LEU A 78 22.74 5.05 -15.43
CA LEU A 78 22.98 3.91 -16.33
C LEU A 78 22.03 2.74 -16.06
N LEU A 79 21.77 2.43 -14.78
CA LEU A 79 20.86 1.36 -14.41
C LEU A 79 19.40 1.70 -14.70
N GLY A 80 18.96 2.94 -14.47
CA GLY A 80 17.60 3.41 -14.77
C GLY A 80 17.29 3.55 -16.26
N GLU A 81 18.31 3.48 -17.13
CA GLU A 81 18.15 3.30 -18.58
C GLU A 81 17.94 1.83 -18.96
N GLN A 82 18.53 0.90 -18.19
CA GLN A 82 18.47 -0.53 -18.47
C GLN A 82 17.25 -1.24 -17.88
N SER A 83 16.68 -0.71 -16.79
CA SER A 83 15.53 -1.32 -16.12
C SER A 83 14.51 -0.28 -15.67
N ASP A 84 13.26 -0.53 -16.03
CA ASP A 84 12.15 0.29 -15.56
C ASP A 84 11.97 0.15 -14.04
N HIS A 85 12.42 -0.94 -13.41
CA HIS A 85 12.31 -1.15 -11.96
C HIS A 85 13.39 -0.43 -11.13
N ILE A 86 14.18 0.43 -11.75
CA ILE A 86 15.18 1.29 -11.12
C ILE A 86 14.81 2.75 -11.39
N VAL A 87 14.99 3.61 -10.39
CA VAL A 87 14.73 5.04 -10.56
C VAL A 87 15.68 5.65 -11.59
N ARG A 88 15.12 6.39 -12.55
CA ARG A 88 15.91 7.09 -13.57
C ARG A 88 16.46 8.40 -13.02
N VAL A 89 17.76 8.43 -12.81
CA VAL A 89 18.52 9.67 -12.58
C VAL A 89 18.80 10.33 -13.93
N LYS A 90 18.47 11.62 -14.04
CA LYS A 90 18.57 12.41 -15.27
C LYS A 90 19.78 13.33 -15.29
N ASP A 91 20.14 13.87 -14.14
CA ASP A 91 21.17 14.91 -14.02
C ASP A 91 21.73 14.94 -12.59
N TYR A 92 22.90 15.53 -12.42
CA TYR A 92 23.49 15.78 -11.11
C TYR A 92 24.41 17.00 -11.16
N GLY A 93 24.61 17.64 -10.01
CA GLY A 93 25.45 18.83 -9.93
C GLY A 93 25.69 19.29 -8.51
N VAL A 94 26.26 20.49 -8.41
CA VAL A 94 26.37 21.25 -7.16
C VAL A 94 25.72 22.60 -7.38
N ASP A 95 25.08 23.14 -6.35
CA ASP A 95 24.56 24.50 -6.38
C ASP A 95 25.68 25.54 -6.15
N ASP A 96 25.31 26.82 -6.15
CA ASP A 96 26.24 27.93 -5.88
C ASP A 96 26.85 27.87 -4.47
N SER A 97 26.18 27.19 -3.52
CA SER A 97 26.63 26.95 -2.15
C SER A 97 27.42 25.63 -2.00
N GLN A 98 27.79 24.97 -3.10
CA GLN A 98 28.52 23.69 -3.15
C GLN A 98 27.77 22.51 -2.51
N VAL A 99 26.44 22.58 -2.42
CA VAL A 99 25.54 21.51 -1.99
C VAL A 99 25.29 20.59 -3.19
N PRO A 100 25.71 19.32 -3.14
CA PRO A 100 25.44 18.35 -4.20
C PRO A 100 23.95 18.01 -4.28
N PHE A 101 23.48 17.84 -5.51
CA PHE A 101 22.14 17.37 -5.80
C PHE A 101 22.15 16.43 -7.01
N TYR A 102 21.13 15.58 -7.10
CA TYR A 102 20.78 14.91 -8.36
C TYR A 102 19.30 15.05 -8.65
N VAL A 103 18.99 14.98 -9.94
CA VAL A 103 17.66 15.11 -10.51
C VAL A 103 17.23 13.74 -11.01
N MET A 104 16.05 13.31 -10.62
CA MET A 104 15.48 12.03 -11.00
C MET A 104 14.04 12.19 -11.50
N GLU A 105 13.50 11.13 -12.10
CA GLU A 105 12.08 11.07 -12.42
C GLU A 105 11.22 11.32 -11.17
N TYR A 106 10.14 12.08 -11.33
CA TYR A 106 9.18 12.29 -10.26
C TYR A 106 8.22 11.09 -10.20
N LEU A 107 8.15 10.43 -9.06
CA LEU A 107 7.28 9.28 -8.83
C LEU A 107 6.11 9.68 -7.93
N GLU A 108 4.89 9.42 -8.38
CA GLU A 108 3.70 9.54 -7.55
C GLU A 108 3.41 8.22 -6.85
N GLY A 109 3.38 8.22 -5.52
CA GLY A 109 3.19 6.99 -4.75
C GLY A 109 3.71 7.10 -3.32
N TYR A 110 4.12 5.97 -2.78
CA TYR A 110 4.67 5.86 -1.43
C TYR A 110 5.69 4.72 -1.38
N ASP A 111 6.62 4.78 -0.42
CA ASP A 111 7.58 3.69 -0.19
C ASP A 111 6.92 2.46 0.47
N LEU A 112 7.57 1.31 0.35
CA LEU A 112 7.07 0.05 0.88
C LEU A 112 7.03 0.04 2.43
N ASP A 113 7.86 0.85 3.11
CA ASP A 113 7.87 0.99 4.57
C ASP A 113 6.51 1.44 5.10
N GLN A 114 5.87 2.39 4.42
CA GLN A 114 4.52 2.86 4.75
C GLN A 114 3.45 1.76 4.64
N LEU A 115 3.69 0.72 3.85
CA LEU A 115 2.75 -0.39 3.66
C LEU A 115 2.97 -1.49 4.70
N VAL A 116 4.22 -1.94 4.86
CA VAL A 116 4.57 -3.07 5.74
C VAL A 116 4.39 -2.73 7.23
N LYS A 117 4.41 -1.44 7.60
CA LYS A 117 4.10 -0.98 8.97
C LYS A 117 2.60 -1.04 9.32
N LYS A 118 1.71 -1.09 8.34
CA LYS A 118 0.26 -1.03 8.56
C LYS A 118 -0.36 -2.42 8.71
N LYS A 119 0.01 -3.34 7.83
CA LYS A 119 -0.49 -4.72 7.82
C LYS A 119 0.45 -5.62 6.99
N PRO A 120 0.40 -6.95 7.18
CA PRO A 120 1.11 -7.86 6.28
C PRO A 120 0.52 -7.76 4.88
N LEU A 121 1.34 -8.02 3.86
CA LEU A 121 0.86 -8.03 2.48
C LEU A 121 0.01 -9.26 2.21
N SER A 122 -0.99 -9.11 1.35
CA SER A 122 -1.64 -10.27 0.75
C SER A 122 -0.65 -11.03 -0.13
N PHE A 123 -0.83 -12.33 -0.23
CA PHE A 123 0.11 -13.20 -0.93
C PHE A 123 0.32 -12.84 -2.42
N PRO A 124 -0.73 -12.53 -3.21
CA PRO A 124 -0.54 -12.07 -4.61
C PRO A 124 0.21 -10.74 -4.70
N LYS A 125 -0.07 -9.79 -3.79
CA LYS A 125 0.63 -8.51 -3.76
C LYS A 125 2.10 -8.70 -3.38
N PHE A 126 2.39 -9.59 -2.43
CA PHE A 126 3.75 -9.95 -2.05
C PHE A 126 4.53 -10.49 -3.25
N LEU A 127 4.00 -11.50 -3.95
CA LEU A 127 4.65 -12.11 -5.11
C LEU A 127 4.91 -11.10 -6.24
N SER A 128 3.91 -10.28 -6.55
CA SER A 128 4.01 -9.26 -7.61
C SER A 128 5.09 -8.23 -7.30
N LEU A 129 5.16 -7.72 -6.07
CA LEU A 129 6.18 -6.75 -5.67
C LEU A 129 7.57 -7.39 -5.63
N ILE A 130 7.72 -8.60 -5.06
CA ILE A 130 9.02 -9.29 -5.01
C ILE A 130 9.54 -9.60 -6.40
N ARG A 131 8.68 -10.02 -7.34
CA ARG A 131 9.09 -10.23 -8.73
C ARG A 131 9.69 -8.96 -9.33
N GLN A 132 9.02 -7.82 -9.18
CA GLN A 132 9.50 -6.55 -9.71
C GLN A 132 10.80 -6.08 -9.05
N ILE A 133 10.94 -6.23 -7.73
CA ILE A 133 12.19 -5.95 -7.00
C ILE A 133 13.33 -6.84 -7.53
N CYS A 134 13.06 -8.14 -7.72
CA CYS A 134 14.04 -9.07 -8.28
C CYS A 134 14.47 -8.66 -9.70
N LEU A 135 13.55 -8.22 -10.56
CA LEU A 135 13.92 -7.74 -11.90
C LEU A 135 14.85 -6.52 -11.87
N GLY A 136 14.63 -5.58 -10.94
CA GLY A 136 15.54 -4.46 -10.71
C GLY A 136 16.91 -4.92 -10.21
N LEU A 137 16.96 -5.84 -9.24
CA LEU A 137 18.22 -6.36 -8.71
C LEU A 137 18.99 -7.22 -9.72
N GLU A 138 18.31 -8.05 -10.53
CA GLU A 138 18.95 -8.84 -11.57
C GLU A 138 19.65 -7.91 -12.59
N CYS A 139 18.99 -6.81 -12.98
CA CYS A 139 19.60 -5.80 -13.85
C CYS A 139 20.89 -5.24 -13.25
N ALA A 140 20.86 -4.81 -11.99
CA ALA A 140 22.02 -4.25 -11.33
C ALA A 140 23.16 -5.27 -11.16
N HIS A 141 22.83 -6.50 -10.78
CA HIS A 141 23.81 -7.58 -10.59
C HIS A 141 24.44 -8.08 -11.90
N ASN A 142 23.71 -7.99 -13.03
CA ASN A 142 24.28 -8.24 -14.35
C ASN A 142 25.34 -7.20 -14.73
N GLY A 143 25.27 -6.01 -14.12
CA GLY A 143 26.32 -5.02 -14.14
C GLY A 143 26.22 -3.98 -15.25
N ILE A 144 27.11 -3.00 -15.17
CA ILE A 144 27.27 -1.91 -16.14
C ILE A 144 28.70 -1.91 -16.67
N LEU A 145 28.91 -1.31 -17.84
CA LEU A 145 30.25 -1.14 -18.38
C LEU A 145 31.01 -0.04 -17.62
N VAL A 146 32.10 -0.42 -16.98
CA VAL A 146 33.05 0.48 -16.34
C VAL A 146 34.42 0.22 -16.96
N ASN A 147 35.01 1.21 -17.63
CA ASN A 147 36.30 1.06 -18.32
C ASN A 147 36.33 -0.13 -19.31
N ASN A 148 35.23 -0.36 -20.04
CA ASN A 148 35.01 -1.48 -20.96
C ASN A 148 34.93 -2.87 -20.31
N GLU A 149 34.85 -2.96 -18.99
CA GLU A 149 34.61 -4.20 -18.26
C GLU A 149 33.20 -4.20 -17.66
N LEU A 150 32.51 -5.34 -17.73
CA LEU A 150 31.19 -5.50 -17.14
C LEU A 150 31.34 -5.70 -15.63
N ALA A 151 30.89 -4.72 -14.85
CA ALA A 151 31.01 -4.71 -13.39
C ALA A 151 29.63 -4.83 -12.71
N PRO A 152 29.38 -5.89 -11.92
CA PRO A 152 28.17 -6.02 -11.11
C PRO A 152 28.00 -4.85 -10.13
N ILE A 153 26.77 -4.33 -10.03
CA ILE A 153 26.43 -3.29 -9.07
C ILE A 153 25.66 -3.90 -7.91
N ILE A 154 26.24 -3.84 -6.71
CA ILE A 154 25.60 -4.29 -5.47
C ILE A 154 24.93 -3.10 -4.80
N HIS A 155 23.65 -3.24 -4.44
CA HIS A 155 22.82 -2.16 -3.89
C HIS A 155 23.20 -1.79 -2.44
N ARG A 156 23.44 -2.79 -1.57
CA ARG A 156 23.92 -2.68 -0.17
C ARG A 156 22.93 -2.14 0.86
N ASP A 157 21.83 -1.52 0.45
CA ASP A 157 20.81 -0.98 1.38
C ASP A 157 19.38 -1.40 1.00
N ILE A 158 19.15 -2.69 0.73
CA ILE A 158 17.81 -3.19 0.42
C ILE A 158 16.96 -3.21 1.70
N LYS A 159 15.94 -2.35 1.73
CA LYS A 159 14.97 -2.20 2.82
C LYS A 159 13.69 -1.53 2.33
N PRO A 160 12.57 -1.59 3.09
CA PRO A 160 11.29 -1.07 2.64
C PRO A 160 11.29 0.41 2.21
N SER A 161 12.07 1.28 2.88
CA SER A 161 12.11 2.71 2.55
C SER A 161 12.78 3.02 1.20
N ASN A 162 13.55 2.07 0.65
CA ASN A 162 14.25 2.24 -0.63
C ASN A 162 13.51 1.54 -1.78
N ILE A 163 12.34 0.96 -1.51
CA ILE A 163 11.46 0.37 -2.52
C ILE A 163 10.24 1.28 -2.67
N PHE A 164 10.18 2.03 -3.76
CA PHE A 164 9.07 2.93 -4.04
C PHE A 164 7.96 2.25 -4.83
N LEU A 165 6.72 2.44 -4.42
CA LEU A 165 5.53 1.94 -5.09
C LEU A 165 4.88 3.10 -5.85
N ALA A 166 5.29 3.27 -7.12
CA ALA A 166 4.71 4.25 -8.01
C ALA A 166 3.31 3.80 -8.44
N LYS A 167 2.39 4.76 -8.63
CA LYS A 167 1.08 4.48 -9.21
C LYS A 167 1.24 4.07 -10.68
N ASP A 168 0.68 2.92 -11.02
CA ASP A 168 0.49 2.51 -12.40
C ASP A 168 -0.73 3.24 -12.99
N GLU A 169 -0.72 3.52 -14.30
CA GLU A 169 -1.83 4.13 -15.05
C GLU A 169 -3.13 3.33 -14.91
N LYS A 170 -3.02 2.03 -14.66
CA LYS A 170 -4.14 1.11 -14.41
C LYS A 170 -4.57 1.01 -12.94
N GLY A 171 -4.02 1.85 -12.04
CA GLY A 171 -4.32 1.84 -10.61
C GLY A 171 -3.56 0.78 -9.79
N GLY A 172 -2.64 0.06 -10.41
CA GLY A 172 -1.70 -0.87 -9.76
C GLY A 172 -0.51 -0.17 -9.08
N HIS A 173 0.44 -0.95 -8.59
CA HIS A 173 1.72 -0.45 -8.08
C HIS A 173 2.86 -0.95 -8.96
N PHE A 174 3.66 -0.01 -9.45
CA PHE A 174 4.89 -0.27 -10.18
C PHE A 174 6.08 0.00 -9.28
N VAL A 175 6.95 -1.00 -9.10
CA VAL A 175 8.11 -0.88 -8.20
C VAL A 175 9.24 -0.12 -8.87
N LYS A 176 9.80 0.84 -8.14
CA LYS A 176 11.04 1.55 -8.42
C LYS A 176 12.00 1.39 -7.25
N ILE A 177 13.13 0.74 -7.48
CA ILE A 177 14.23 0.69 -6.51
C ILE A 177 14.95 2.04 -6.53
N LEU A 178 15.06 2.64 -5.36
CA LEU A 178 15.70 3.94 -5.15
C LEU A 178 17.13 3.77 -4.63
N ASP A 179 17.96 4.80 -4.82
CA ASP A 179 19.24 4.97 -4.14
C ASP A 179 20.21 3.79 -4.32
N PHE A 180 20.67 3.57 -5.57
CA PHE A 180 21.69 2.57 -5.88
C PHE A 180 23.07 2.99 -5.36
N GLY A 181 23.26 2.75 -4.06
CA GLY A 181 24.53 2.52 -3.41
C GLY A 181 25.28 3.74 -2.89
N ILE A 182 25.05 4.08 -1.61
CA ILE A 182 26.10 4.45 -0.63
C ILE A 182 25.72 3.89 0.75
N ALA A 183 26.09 2.64 1.07
CA ALA A 183 26.06 2.11 2.44
C ALA A 183 27.36 1.38 2.83
N GLN A 184 28.49 1.79 2.25
CA GLN A 184 29.76 1.40 2.83
C GLN A 184 30.81 2.43 2.51
N ILE A 185 30.91 3.47 3.33
CA ILE A 185 32.10 4.31 3.38
C ILE A 185 32.37 4.68 4.82
N HIS A 186 33.05 3.78 5.51
CA HIS A 186 33.93 4.15 6.61
C HIS A 186 35.26 4.66 6.05
N ASN A 187 35.81 5.69 6.68
CA ASN A 187 37.22 6.03 6.56
C ASN A 187 38.03 4.85 7.14
N PRO A 188 38.97 4.25 6.39
CA PRO A 188 39.87 3.23 6.93
C PRO A 188 40.82 3.78 8.00
N ASP A 189 40.99 5.11 8.09
CA ASP A 189 41.90 5.78 9.03
C ASP A 189 41.28 6.18 10.39
N GLU A 190 40.00 5.86 10.66
CA GLU A 190 39.33 6.24 11.91
C GLU A 190 38.95 5.02 12.77
N SER A 191 39.44 5.01 14.02
CA SER A 191 39.27 3.93 14.98
C SER A 191 37.81 3.58 15.28
N LEU A 192 37.55 2.29 15.46
CA LEU A 192 36.25 1.60 15.60
C LEU A 192 35.39 1.98 16.83
N THR A 193 35.92 2.73 17.80
CA THR A 193 35.31 2.83 19.14
C THR A 193 34.21 3.89 19.32
N GLN A 194 33.90 4.73 18.31
CA GLN A 194 32.81 5.72 18.38
C GLN A 194 32.10 5.95 17.03
N LYS A 195 31.98 4.93 16.16
CA LYS A 195 31.25 5.08 14.88
C LYS A 195 29.76 4.77 15.07
N SER A 196 28.90 5.77 14.90
CA SER A 196 27.47 5.55 14.66
C SER A 196 27.32 4.88 13.29
N PHE A 197 27.07 3.57 13.28
CA PHE A 197 26.76 2.84 12.06
C PHE A 197 25.66 3.58 11.27
N MET A 198 26.01 4.12 10.10
CA MET A 198 25.12 4.91 9.27
C MET A 198 24.45 3.98 8.25
N GLY A 199 23.49 3.18 8.74
CA GLY A 199 22.74 2.20 7.97
C GLY A 199 21.54 1.69 8.76
N THR A 200 20.76 0.79 8.17
CA THR A 200 19.64 0.12 8.84
C THR A 200 20.09 -1.31 9.17
N PRO A 201 20.75 -1.52 10.33
CA PRO A 201 21.46 -2.76 10.64
C PRO A 201 20.55 -4.00 10.60
N GLU A 202 19.24 -3.82 10.78
CA GLU A 202 18.20 -4.83 10.68
C GLU A 202 18.24 -5.65 9.37
N TYR A 203 18.73 -5.07 8.26
CA TYR A 203 18.74 -5.70 6.93
C TYR A 203 20.15 -6.10 6.46
N CYS A 204 21.20 -5.75 7.21
CA CYS A 204 22.57 -5.95 6.75
C CYS A 204 22.95 -7.43 6.74
N SER A 205 23.67 -7.86 5.71
CA SER A 205 24.24 -9.22 5.68
C SER A 205 25.40 -9.37 6.68
N PRO A 206 25.69 -10.58 7.18
CA PRO A 206 26.82 -10.81 8.09
C PRO A 206 28.15 -10.28 7.54
N GLU A 207 28.44 -10.53 6.27
CA GLU A 207 29.65 -10.06 5.58
C GLU A 207 29.68 -8.53 5.45
N GLN A 208 28.52 -7.87 5.30
CA GLN A 208 28.43 -6.41 5.30
C GLN A 208 28.68 -5.79 6.67
N MET A 209 28.27 -6.47 7.74
CA MET A 209 28.59 -6.04 9.10
C MET A 209 30.06 -6.30 9.45
N ALA A 210 30.70 -7.29 8.82
CA ALA A 210 32.13 -7.58 8.97
C ALA A 210 33.04 -6.74 8.05
N GLU A 211 32.44 -5.92 7.17
CA GLU A 211 33.15 -5.15 6.14
C GLU A 211 33.93 -6.01 5.12
N ASP A 212 33.49 -7.25 4.92
CA ASP A 212 34.02 -8.16 3.90
C ASP A 212 33.59 -7.74 2.47
N GLU A 213 34.16 -8.41 1.47
CA GLU A 213 33.80 -8.22 0.07
C GLU A 213 32.32 -8.54 -0.18
N LEU A 214 31.55 -7.54 -0.64
CA LEU A 214 30.12 -7.68 -0.92
C LEU A 214 29.88 -8.19 -2.34
N LYS A 215 28.91 -9.11 -2.46
CA LYS A 215 28.49 -9.73 -3.73
C LYS A 215 26.97 -9.67 -3.85
N ALA A 216 26.43 -10.17 -4.96
CA ALA A 216 24.98 -10.29 -5.16
C ALA A 216 24.30 -11.04 -3.99
N THR A 217 24.99 -12.02 -3.41
CA THR A 217 24.53 -12.78 -2.23
C THR A 217 24.29 -11.92 -0.99
N SER A 218 24.94 -10.75 -0.89
CA SER A 218 24.75 -9.79 0.20
C SER A 218 23.40 -9.08 0.08
N ASP A 219 23.05 -8.60 -1.12
CA ASP A 219 21.71 -8.05 -1.39
C ASP A 219 20.62 -9.11 -1.24
N ILE A 220 20.90 -10.37 -1.62
CA ILE A 220 19.97 -11.50 -1.46
C ILE A 220 19.62 -11.74 0.01
N TYR A 221 20.58 -11.57 0.93
CA TYR A 221 20.30 -11.65 2.37
C TYR A 221 19.33 -10.55 2.81
N SER A 222 19.60 -9.30 2.42
CA SER A 222 18.73 -8.16 2.71
C SER A 222 17.33 -8.32 2.10
N LEU A 223 17.25 -8.88 0.89
CA LEU A 223 16.00 -9.25 0.25
C LEU A 223 15.25 -10.34 1.03
N GLY A 224 15.96 -11.32 1.60
CA GLY A 224 15.39 -12.32 2.52
C GLY A 224 14.73 -11.69 3.75
N VAL A 225 15.41 -10.72 4.37
CA VAL A 225 14.86 -9.95 5.50
C VAL A 225 13.61 -9.17 5.07
N LEU A 226 13.67 -8.50 3.92
CA LEU A 226 12.55 -7.75 3.35
C LEU A 226 11.35 -8.66 3.06
N MET A 227 11.56 -9.81 2.42
CA MET A 227 10.50 -10.79 2.12
C MET A 227 9.80 -11.26 3.39
N TYR A 228 10.58 -11.63 4.42
CA TYR A 228 10.06 -12.06 5.72
C TYR A 228 9.21 -10.94 6.36
N GLN A 229 9.67 -9.70 6.31
CA GLN A 229 8.95 -8.57 6.90
C GLN A 229 7.66 -8.24 6.14
N MET A 230 7.65 -8.33 4.80
CA MET A 230 6.44 -8.11 4.01
C MET A 230 5.30 -9.07 4.41
N LEU A 231 5.65 -10.30 4.81
CA LEU A 231 4.69 -11.34 5.20
C LEU A 231 4.31 -11.31 6.70
N THR A 232 5.15 -10.74 7.57
CA THR A 232 4.99 -10.86 9.03
C THR A 232 4.95 -9.53 9.79
N GLN A 233 5.28 -8.41 9.12
CA GLN A 233 5.59 -7.10 9.69
C GLN A 233 6.79 -7.06 10.66
N GLN A 234 7.49 -8.18 10.86
CA GLN A 234 8.64 -8.27 11.76
C GLN A 234 9.89 -8.62 10.96
N THR A 235 11.07 -8.30 11.47
CA THR A 235 12.32 -8.84 10.93
C THR A 235 12.55 -10.25 11.50
N PRO A 236 13.24 -11.14 10.75
CA PRO A 236 13.49 -12.52 11.17
C PRO A 236 14.53 -12.60 12.31
N ILE A 237 15.39 -11.59 12.45
CA ILE A 237 16.45 -11.50 13.45
C ILE A 237 16.20 -10.26 14.31
N LYS A 238 16.38 -10.40 15.62
CA LYS A 238 16.28 -9.31 16.59
C LYS A 238 17.56 -9.27 17.42
N ALA A 239 18.18 -8.09 17.49
CA ALA A 239 19.30 -7.84 18.39
C ALA A 239 18.82 -7.68 19.84
N GLU A 240 19.72 -7.96 20.79
CA GLU A 240 19.48 -7.76 22.23
C GLU A 240 19.37 -6.28 22.60
N ALA A 241 20.04 -5.39 21.84
CA ALA A 241 19.98 -3.95 22.01
C ALA A 241 20.12 -3.23 20.66
N HIS A 242 19.69 -1.96 20.61
CA HIS A 242 19.77 -1.11 19.41
C HIS A 242 21.16 -0.46 19.26
N ASN A 243 22.20 -1.28 19.18
CA ASN A 243 23.57 -0.84 18.88
C ASN A 243 24.24 -1.78 17.86
N PHE A 244 25.30 -1.30 17.23
CA PHE A 244 26.00 -2.02 16.16
C PHE A 244 26.48 -3.40 16.63
N GLN A 245 27.11 -3.49 17.81
CA GLN A 245 27.65 -4.75 18.33
C GLN A 245 26.58 -5.84 18.52
N SER A 246 25.41 -5.45 19.02
CA SER A 246 24.29 -6.37 19.25
C SER A 246 23.69 -6.85 17.93
N TRP A 247 23.62 -5.98 16.92
CA TRP A 247 23.21 -6.37 15.57
C TRP A 247 24.26 -7.25 14.89
N TYR A 248 25.55 -6.91 15.01
CA TYR A 248 26.65 -7.72 14.49
C TYR A 248 26.57 -9.15 15.02
N LYS A 249 26.44 -9.29 16.34
CA LYS A 249 26.25 -10.58 17.00
C LYS A 249 24.99 -11.29 16.50
N ALA A 250 23.85 -10.61 16.43
CA ALA A 250 22.59 -11.20 16.01
C ALA A 250 22.63 -11.71 14.55
N HIS A 251 23.21 -10.93 13.63
CA HIS A 251 23.33 -11.34 12.24
C HIS A 251 24.35 -12.47 12.06
N ASN A 252 25.39 -12.56 12.88
CA ASN A 252 26.36 -13.66 12.78
C ASN A 252 25.90 -14.96 13.46
N GLU A 253 25.27 -14.87 14.64
CA GLU A 253 25.08 -16.02 15.53
C GLU A 253 23.62 -16.48 15.63
N PHE A 254 22.65 -15.55 15.60
CA PHE A 254 21.27 -15.92 15.91
C PHE A 254 20.58 -16.52 14.69
N PRO A 255 19.91 -17.69 14.84
CA PRO A 255 19.15 -18.24 13.75
C PRO A 255 17.96 -17.32 13.43
N PRO A 256 17.62 -17.13 12.13
CA PRO A 256 16.40 -16.42 11.76
C PRO A 256 15.18 -17.16 12.32
N LYS A 257 14.18 -16.41 12.78
CA LYS A 257 12.88 -16.97 13.16
C LYS A 257 12.23 -17.61 11.93
N LYS A 258 11.60 -18.77 12.15
CA LYS A 258 10.81 -19.44 11.11
C LYS A 258 9.57 -18.62 10.76
N LEU A 259 9.16 -18.69 9.50
CA LEU A 259 7.90 -18.11 9.06
C LEU A 259 6.73 -18.78 9.82
N PRO A 260 5.72 -18.01 10.27
CA PRO A 260 4.58 -18.58 10.99
C PRO A 260 3.75 -19.52 10.11
N THR A 261 3.33 -20.66 10.66
CA THR A 261 2.53 -21.67 9.94
C THR A 261 1.16 -21.18 9.48
N TYR A 262 0.58 -20.17 10.16
CA TYR A 262 -0.71 -19.58 9.78
C TYR A 262 -0.67 -18.86 8.42
N LEU A 263 0.52 -18.59 7.87
CA LEU A 263 0.67 -18.00 6.54
C LEU A 263 0.40 -19.01 5.42
N GLU A 264 0.42 -20.32 5.72
CA GLU A 264 0.16 -21.40 4.76
C GLU A 264 0.97 -21.27 3.45
N LEU A 265 2.24 -20.87 3.57
CA LEU A 265 3.11 -20.64 2.42
C LEU A 265 3.45 -21.94 1.69
N PRO A 266 3.55 -21.92 0.35
CA PRO A 266 4.17 -23.00 -0.41
C PRO A 266 5.57 -23.31 0.15
N LYS A 267 5.85 -24.60 0.34
CA LYS A 267 7.11 -25.05 0.96
C LYS A 267 8.35 -24.49 0.25
N ASP A 268 8.34 -24.45 -1.07
CA ASP A 268 9.46 -23.95 -1.87
C ASP A 268 9.71 -22.46 -1.62
N LEU A 269 8.68 -21.67 -1.31
CA LEU A 269 8.82 -20.26 -0.98
C LEU A 269 9.35 -20.04 0.45
N ASP A 270 8.85 -20.81 1.43
CA ASP A 270 9.39 -20.79 2.79
C ASP A 270 10.88 -21.16 2.78
N ASP A 271 11.22 -22.29 2.14
CA ASP A 271 12.60 -22.75 1.97
C ASP A 271 13.46 -21.69 1.26
N LEU A 272 12.95 -21.03 0.22
CA LEU A 272 13.65 -19.94 -0.48
C LEU A 272 13.94 -18.75 0.45
N ILE A 273 12.93 -18.23 1.15
CA ILE A 273 13.10 -17.08 2.05
C ILE A 273 14.11 -17.41 3.15
N MET A 274 14.00 -18.61 3.73
CA MET A 274 14.92 -19.05 4.78
C MET A 274 16.34 -19.30 4.25
N SER A 275 16.49 -19.78 3.00
CA SER A 275 17.81 -19.94 2.36
C SER A 275 18.51 -18.60 2.10
N CYS A 276 17.77 -17.54 1.76
CA CYS A 276 18.32 -16.18 1.61
C CYS A 276 18.94 -15.68 2.92
N LEU A 277 18.38 -16.08 4.05
CA LEU A 277 18.80 -15.68 5.40
C LEU A 277 19.97 -16.53 5.97
N HIS A 278 20.54 -17.43 5.18
CA HIS A 278 21.65 -18.26 5.63
C HIS A 278 22.89 -17.40 5.95
N LYS A 279 23.60 -17.70 7.04
CA LYS A 279 24.77 -16.91 7.49
C LYS A 279 25.91 -16.94 6.48
N SER A 280 26.29 -18.14 6.02
CA SER A 280 27.24 -18.33 4.93
C SER A 280 26.63 -17.91 3.58
N PRO A 281 27.27 -16.98 2.84
CA PRO A 281 26.82 -16.55 1.50
C PRO A 281 26.74 -17.69 0.47
N ALA A 282 27.61 -18.69 0.57
CA ALA A 282 27.64 -19.83 -0.35
C ALA A 282 26.42 -20.77 -0.23
N ARG A 283 25.63 -20.62 0.83
CA ARG A 283 24.41 -21.41 1.07
C ARG A 283 23.12 -20.64 0.76
N ARG A 284 23.23 -19.42 0.25
CA ARG A 284 22.13 -18.62 -0.27
C ARG A 284 21.95 -18.92 -1.77
N PRO A 285 20.84 -18.51 -2.40
CA PRO A 285 20.78 -18.39 -3.85
C PRO A 285 21.95 -17.55 -4.36
N GLN A 286 22.63 -17.99 -5.42
CA GLN A 286 23.87 -17.33 -5.87
C GLN A 286 23.62 -16.14 -6.79
N ASN A 287 22.40 -15.99 -7.28
CA ASN A 287 21.96 -14.92 -8.17
C ASN A 287 20.44 -14.74 -8.06
N ILE A 288 19.94 -13.59 -8.53
CA ILE A 288 18.51 -13.29 -8.50
C ILE A 288 17.69 -14.24 -9.39
N ARG A 289 18.30 -14.80 -10.45
CA ARG A 289 17.62 -15.74 -11.34
C ARG A 289 17.17 -17.02 -10.62
N GLU A 290 17.93 -17.50 -9.65
CA GLU A 290 17.53 -18.63 -8.81
C GLU A 290 16.29 -18.31 -7.96
N ILE A 291 16.17 -17.08 -7.47
CA ILE A 291 14.98 -16.61 -6.73
C ILE A 291 13.79 -16.50 -7.70
N LEU A 292 13.99 -15.89 -8.87
CA LEU A 292 12.96 -15.74 -9.89
C LEU A 292 12.41 -17.08 -10.40
N LYS A 293 13.22 -18.15 -10.43
CA LYS A 293 12.74 -19.50 -10.77
C LYS A 293 11.66 -20.02 -9.82
N VAL A 294 11.65 -19.60 -8.56
CA VAL A 294 10.61 -19.95 -7.58
C VAL A 294 9.49 -18.91 -7.61
N ILE A 295 9.84 -17.61 -7.65
CA ILE A 295 8.87 -16.52 -7.59
C ILE A 295 8.00 -16.44 -8.85
N ILE A 296 8.54 -16.59 -10.06
CA ILE A 296 7.74 -16.41 -11.29
C ILE A 296 6.64 -17.47 -11.42
N PRO A 297 6.88 -18.78 -11.21
CA PRO A 297 5.81 -19.77 -11.24
C PRO A 297 4.76 -19.52 -10.18
N LEU A 298 5.13 -19.10 -8.97
CA LEU A 298 4.17 -18.76 -7.91
C LEU A 298 3.43 -17.45 -8.20
N ASP A 299 4.11 -16.41 -8.67
CA ASP A 299 3.50 -15.15 -9.07
C ASP A 299 2.55 -15.37 -10.25
N ARG A 300 2.92 -16.27 -11.17
CA ARG A 300 1.97 -16.82 -12.14
C ARG A 300 0.91 -17.57 -11.38
N GLU A 301 1.09 -18.75 -10.81
CA GLU A 301 0.06 -19.53 -10.11
C GLU A 301 -0.88 -18.74 -9.20
N TYR A 302 -0.45 -17.74 -8.45
CA TYR A 302 -1.31 -16.95 -7.56
C TYR A 302 -1.86 -15.68 -8.19
N ASN A 303 -1.20 -15.13 -9.23
CA ASN A 303 -1.86 -14.20 -10.15
C ASN A 303 -2.54 -14.91 -11.32
N SER A 304 -2.46 -16.25 -11.42
CA SER A 304 -2.87 -17.13 -12.52
C SER A 304 -3.89 -18.16 -12.08
N ASP A 305 -4.08 -18.37 -10.78
CA ASP A 305 -5.34 -18.58 -10.04
C ASP A 305 -5.98 -17.24 -9.76
N GLY A 306 -5.16 -16.19 -9.72
CA GLY A 306 -5.55 -14.87 -10.15
C GLY A 306 -6.01 -14.83 -11.61
N GLU A 307 -5.50 -15.65 -12.56
CA GLU A 307 -5.86 -15.88 -14.00
C GLU A 307 -6.74 -17.11 -14.25
N ILE A 308 -7.03 -17.97 -13.29
CA ILE A 308 -8.22 -18.81 -13.33
C ILE A 308 -9.36 -17.98 -12.69
N ASN A 309 -9.01 -16.94 -11.90
CA ASN A 309 -9.82 -15.76 -11.60
C ASN A 309 -9.66 -14.55 -12.58
N GLN A 310 -8.74 -14.53 -13.56
CA GLN A 310 -8.39 -13.37 -14.44
C GLN A 310 -8.30 -13.74 -15.93
N LYS A 311 -8.15 -15.01 -16.35
CA LYS A 311 -8.61 -15.49 -17.67
C LYS A 311 -10.11 -15.75 -17.67
N SER A 312 -10.73 -15.75 -16.49
CA SER A 312 -12.14 -15.43 -16.30
C SER A 312 -12.44 -13.92 -16.40
N GLN A 313 -11.42 -13.05 -16.59
CA GLN A 313 -11.58 -11.59 -16.48
C GLN A 313 -10.84 -10.74 -17.54
N GLU A 314 -9.99 -11.31 -18.41
CA GLU A 314 -9.46 -10.59 -19.59
C GLU A 314 -9.62 -11.36 -20.91
N ALA A 315 -10.29 -12.52 -20.88
CA ALA A 315 -11.13 -12.98 -22.00
C ALA A 315 -12.64 -12.74 -21.75
N SER A 316 -12.95 -11.77 -20.90
CA SER A 316 -14.15 -10.95 -21.03
C SER A 316 -13.75 -9.56 -20.60
N SER A 317 -13.42 -8.70 -21.55
CA SER A 317 -13.33 -7.24 -21.36
C SER A 317 -14.68 -6.61 -20.98
N ALA A 318 -15.52 -7.37 -20.28
CA ALA A 318 -16.76 -6.95 -19.68
C ALA A 318 -16.71 -7.47 -18.24
N LEU A 319 -16.66 -6.53 -17.30
CA LEU A 319 -17.12 -6.71 -15.93
C LEU A 319 -18.33 -7.67 -15.92
N LEU A 320 -18.40 -8.60 -14.97
CA LEU A 320 -19.50 -9.56 -14.91
C LEU A 320 -20.83 -8.82 -14.62
N PRO A 321 -21.98 -9.27 -15.18
CA PRO A 321 -23.27 -8.77 -14.76
C PRO A 321 -23.40 -8.87 -13.24
N ILE A 322 -23.96 -7.86 -12.60
CA ILE A 322 -24.05 -7.76 -11.13
C ILE A 322 -24.69 -9.00 -10.49
N ASN A 323 -25.61 -9.66 -11.20
CA ASN A 323 -26.22 -10.90 -10.75
C ASN A 323 -25.24 -12.07 -10.65
N THR A 324 -24.26 -12.15 -11.54
CA THR A 324 -23.20 -13.16 -11.53
C THR A 324 -22.24 -12.88 -10.39
N VAL A 325 -21.85 -11.61 -10.19
CA VAL A 325 -20.96 -11.19 -9.09
C VAL A 325 -21.56 -11.59 -7.73
N TYR A 326 -22.85 -11.32 -7.52
CA TYR A 326 -23.50 -11.74 -6.28
C TYR A 326 -23.53 -13.27 -6.13
N ARG A 327 -23.86 -14.04 -7.17
CA ARG A 327 -23.93 -15.52 -7.07
C ARG A 327 -22.61 -16.15 -6.62
N GLN A 328 -21.51 -15.50 -6.95
CA GLN A 328 -20.15 -15.95 -6.60
C GLN A 328 -19.65 -15.35 -5.28
N SER A 329 -20.46 -14.53 -4.60
CA SER A 329 -20.09 -13.88 -3.35
C SER A 329 -20.21 -14.83 -2.15
N PHE A 330 -19.13 -14.95 -1.38
CA PHE A 330 -19.05 -15.67 -0.11
C PHE A 330 -18.88 -14.69 1.05
N TRP A 331 -19.15 -15.13 2.28
CA TRP A 331 -18.98 -14.30 3.47
C TRP A 331 -17.51 -13.86 3.63
N PRO A 332 -17.21 -12.56 3.81
CA PRO A 332 -15.81 -12.11 3.87
C PRO A 332 -15.08 -12.67 5.09
N GLN A 333 -13.83 -13.13 4.90
CA GLN A 333 -13.04 -13.77 5.96
C GLN A 333 -12.65 -12.80 7.09
N ASP A 334 -12.61 -11.49 6.81
CA ASP A 334 -12.35 -10.43 7.80
C ASP A 334 -13.58 -10.08 8.65
N LYS A 335 -14.75 -10.66 8.36
CA LYS A 335 -15.99 -10.42 9.08
C LYS A 335 -16.34 -11.58 10.02
N PRO A 336 -16.68 -11.32 11.30
CA PRO A 336 -17.05 -12.38 12.21
C PRO A 336 -18.31 -13.09 11.71
N GLN A 337 -18.34 -14.42 11.80
CA GLN A 337 -19.54 -15.22 11.52
C GLN A 337 -20.53 -15.09 12.69
N LYS A 338 -21.18 -13.94 12.78
CA LYS A 338 -22.18 -13.58 13.79
C LYS A 338 -23.27 -12.74 13.16
N LYS A 339 -24.40 -12.55 13.86
CA LYS A 339 -25.53 -11.71 13.41
C LYS A 339 -25.15 -10.24 13.29
N ILE A 340 -24.50 -9.90 12.18
CA ILE A 340 -24.07 -8.55 11.84
C ILE A 340 -24.62 -8.16 10.48
N VAL A 341 -24.70 -6.85 10.26
CA VAL A 341 -24.93 -6.26 8.95
C VAL A 341 -23.84 -5.24 8.68
N PHE A 342 -23.35 -5.20 7.44
CA PHE A 342 -22.39 -4.20 7.00
C PHE A 342 -22.61 -3.89 5.51
N PRO A 343 -22.12 -2.74 5.03
CA PRO A 343 -22.24 -2.39 3.63
C PRO A 343 -21.08 -2.99 2.83
N ASN A 344 -21.33 -3.37 1.59
CA ASN A 344 -20.31 -3.87 0.68
C ASN A 344 -20.40 -3.18 -0.68
N LEU A 345 -19.26 -2.82 -1.23
CA LEU A 345 -19.13 -2.24 -2.57
C LEU A 345 -18.79 -3.35 -3.56
N VAL A 346 -19.48 -3.34 -4.69
CA VAL A 346 -19.35 -4.36 -5.72
C VAL A 346 -19.23 -3.69 -7.08
N GLU A 347 -18.17 -3.97 -7.82
CA GLU A 347 -18.02 -3.53 -9.21
C GLU A 347 -18.56 -4.60 -10.16
N ALA A 348 -19.37 -4.19 -11.13
CA ALA A 348 -20.02 -5.07 -12.10
C ALA A 348 -20.20 -4.34 -13.44
N GLN A 349 -20.67 -5.05 -14.47
CA GLN A 349 -20.84 -4.53 -15.84
C GLN A 349 -21.64 -3.24 -15.89
N GLU A 350 -22.66 -3.18 -15.05
CA GLU A 350 -23.61 -2.08 -14.97
C GLU A 350 -23.09 -0.92 -14.09
N GLY A 351 -21.86 -1.02 -13.58
CA GLY A 351 -21.18 -0.02 -12.76
C GLY A 351 -20.91 -0.49 -11.33
N ALA A 352 -20.53 0.45 -10.46
CA ALA A 352 -20.34 0.20 -9.04
C ALA A 352 -21.68 0.19 -8.29
N PHE A 353 -21.89 -0.84 -7.47
CA PHE A 353 -23.08 -1.07 -6.67
C PHE A 353 -22.76 -1.05 -5.18
N SER A 354 -23.65 -0.43 -4.42
CA SER A 354 -23.72 -0.62 -2.97
C SER A 354 -24.63 -1.81 -2.66
N SER A 355 -24.26 -2.59 -1.65
CA SER A 355 -25.07 -3.70 -1.13
C SER A 355 -24.98 -3.77 0.39
N LEU A 356 -25.93 -4.45 1.03
CA LEU A 356 -25.89 -4.79 2.45
C LEU A 356 -25.79 -6.28 2.63
N TRP A 357 -24.83 -6.71 3.42
CA TRP A 357 -24.59 -8.12 3.68
C TRP A 357 -24.91 -8.37 5.14
N SER A 358 -25.81 -9.32 5.38
CA SER A 358 -26.27 -9.65 6.73
C SER A 358 -26.20 -11.15 6.94
N MET A 359 -25.69 -11.56 8.10
CA MET A 359 -25.75 -12.95 8.54
C MET A 359 -26.89 -13.11 9.55
N LEU A 360 -27.73 -14.11 9.35
CA LEU A 360 -28.91 -14.43 10.16
C LEU A 360 -28.92 -15.93 10.51
N GLU A 361 -29.80 -16.34 11.43
CA GLU A 361 -30.02 -17.78 11.64
C GLU A 361 -30.60 -18.44 10.39
N SER A 362 -30.39 -19.75 10.26
CA SER A 362 -30.87 -20.58 9.15
C SER A 362 -32.35 -20.40 8.84
N ASP A 363 -33.20 -20.39 9.87
CA ASP A 363 -34.64 -20.19 9.77
C ASP A 363 -35.01 -18.75 9.38
N GLU A 364 -34.37 -17.76 10.03
CA GLU A 364 -34.57 -16.33 9.73
C GLU A 364 -34.27 -15.99 8.27
N VAL A 365 -33.21 -16.54 7.69
CA VAL A 365 -32.85 -16.34 6.28
C VAL A 365 -34.00 -16.79 5.37
N LEU A 366 -34.61 -17.94 5.66
CA LEU A 366 -35.67 -18.51 4.82
C LEU A 366 -37.00 -17.75 4.93
N HIS A 367 -37.25 -17.04 6.04
CA HIS A 367 -38.42 -16.18 6.23
C HIS A 367 -38.47 -15.01 5.23
N PHE A 368 -37.31 -14.57 4.75
CA PHE A 368 -37.19 -13.39 3.90
C PHE A 368 -36.88 -13.72 2.44
N GLN A 369 -37.89 -14.23 1.73
CA GLN A 369 -37.77 -14.52 0.29
C GLN A 369 -38.08 -13.30 -0.59
N PRO A 370 -37.47 -13.20 -1.80
CA PRO A 370 -37.62 -12.02 -2.67
C PRO A 370 -39.06 -11.67 -3.05
N LYS A 371 -39.95 -12.67 -3.16
CA LYS A 371 -41.35 -12.48 -3.57
C LYS A 371 -42.29 -12.14 -2.40
N SER A 372 -41.93 -12.49 -1.18
CA SER A 372 -42.77 -12.33 0.02
C SER A 372 -42.26 -11.27 0.99
N THR A 373 -41.05 -10.76 0.78
CA THR A 373 -40.42 -9.77 1.66
C THR A 373 -40.60 -8.36 1.12
N PHE A 374 -41.18 -7.50 1.96
CA PHE A 374 -41.17 -6.07 1.73
C PHE A 374 -39.93 -5.45 2.36
N CYS A 375 -39.14 -4.73 1.57
CA CYS A 375 -37.96 -4.02 2.05
C CYS A 375 -38.25 -2.52 2.14
N PHE A 376 -38.16 -1.95 3.34
CA PHE A 376 -38.28 -0.51 3.55
C PHE A 376 -36.92 0.11 3.87
N THR A 377 -36.60 1.24 3.22
CA THR A 377 -35.32 1.96 3.39
C THR A 377 -35.53 3.34 4.00
N HIS A 378 -34.68 3.70 4.96
CA HIS A 378 -34.66 5.02 5.59
C HIS A 378 -33.22 5.49 5.82
N PHE A 379 -32.98 6.80 5.69
CA PHE A 379 -31.69 7.43 5.96
C PHE A 379 -31.87 8.49 7.05
N MET A 380 -31.03 8.43 8.07
CA MET A 380 -30.86 9.50 9.07
C MET A 380 -29.45 10.06 8.96
N PHE A 381 -29.29 11.36 9.17
CA PHE A 381 -28.00 12.04 9.05
C PHE A 381 -27.72 12.88 10.29
N GLN A 382 -26.49 12.78 10.77
CA GLN A 382 -25.96 13.57 11.85
C GLN A 382 -24.71 14.29 11.34
N ALA A 383 -24.75 15.62 11.29
CA ALA A 383 -23.63 16.43 10.81
C ALA A 383 -22.53 16.60 11.87
N THR A 384 -22.92 16.75 13.14
CA THR A 384 -22.02 17.02 14.27
C THR A 384 -22.24 16.02 15.40
N PRO A 385 -21.20 15.54 16.11
CA PRO A 385 -19.81 15.97 16.04
C PRO A 385 -19.06 15.51 14.79
N HIS A 386 -19.56 14.52 14.04
CA HIS A 386 -18.91 13.98 12.84
C HIS A 386 -19.94 13.60 11.76
N PRO A 387 -19.76 13.95 10.48
CA PRO A 387 -20.75 13.66 9.42
C PRO A 387 -20.97 12.16 9.22
N MET A 388 -22.16 11.68 9.55
CA MET A 388 -22.50 10.26 9.50
C MET A 388 -23.93 10.03 9.05
N ILE A 389 -24.12 8.98 8.26
CA ILE A 389 -25.44 8.49 7.86
C ILE A 389 -25.71 7.16 8.56
N LEU A 390 -26.91 7.02 9.11
CA LEU A 390 -27.47 5.73 9.48
C LEU A 390 -28.42 5.28 8.37
N TRP A 391 -27.96 4.30 7.59
CA TRP A 391 -28.72 3.62 6.55
C TRP A 391 -29.47 2.44 7.16
N VAL A 392 -30.79 2.58 7.28
CA VAL A 392 -31.66 1.59 7.93
C VAL A 392 -32.49 0.87 6.89
N ASN A 393 -32.52 -0.45 7.01
CA ASN A 393 -33.42 -1.29 6.22
C ASN A 393 -34.26 -2.19 7.11
N LEU A 394 -35.54 -2.31 6.76
CA LEU A 394 -36.50 -3.17 7.43
C LEU A 394 -36.94 -4.25 6.44
N LEU A 395 -36.70 -5.51 6.79
CA LEU A 395 -37.25 -6.66 6.12
C LEU A 395 -38.56 -7.02 6.82
N TYR A 396 -39.67 -6.89 6.10
CA TYR A 396 -41.00 -7.15 6.63
C TYR A 396 -41.68 -8.27 5.85
N ASN A 397 -42.23 -9.23 6.58
CA ASN A 397 -43.10 -10.29 6.09
C ASN A 397 -44.31 -10.33 7.04
N ARG A 398 -45.52 -10.62 6.54
CA ARG A 398 -46.73 -10.71 7.36
C ARG A 398 -46.72 -11.88 8.34
N THR A 399 -45.95 -12.93 8.04
CA THR A 399 -45.94 -14.19 8.80
C THR A 399 -44.89 -14.22 9.91
N TYR A 400 -43.79 -13.47 9.76
CA TYR A 400 -42.60 -13.58 10.62
C TYR A 400 -42.23 -12.24 11.25
N GLU A 401 -41.42 -12.28 12.31
CA GLU A 401 -40.95 -11.08 12.99
C GLU A 401 -40.12 -10.18 12.02
N PRO A 402 -40.36 -8.86 11.99
CA PRO A 402 -39.61 -7.95 11.14
C PRO A 402 -38.13 -7.85 11.54
N LYS A 403 -37.23 -7.85 10.54
CA LYS A 403 -35.79 -7.71 10.76
C LYS A 403 -35.28 -6.32 10.42
N TRP A 404 -34.56 -5.72 11.37
CA TRP A 404 -33.88 -4.43 11.18
C TRP A 404 -32.41 -4.62 10.85
N LEU A 405 -31.95 -3.89 9.83
CA LEU A 405 -30.60 -3.92 9.30
C LEU A 405 -30.00 -2.48 9.32
N PRO A 406 -29.58 -1.98 10.50
CA PRO A 406 -28.96 -0.66 10.63
C PRO A 406 -27.49 -0.69 10.23
N CYS A 407 -27.07 0.22 9.35
CA CYS A 407 -25.70 0.34 8.87
C CYS A 407 -25.21 1.79 8.97
N TYR A 408 -24.09 2.02 9.64
CA TYR A 408 -23.49 3.35 9.77
C TYR A 408 -22.50 3.60 8.63
N LEU A 409 -22.61 4.76 7.97
CA LEU A 409 -21.73 5.21 6.91
C LEU A 409 -21.01 6.49 7.36
N ASP A 410 -19.69 6.39 7.47
CA ASP A 410 -18.82 7.53 7.77
C ASP A 410 -18.50 8.30 6.48
N LEU A 411 -19.03 9.51 6.36
CA LEU A 411 -18.90 10.32 5.15
C LEU A 411 -17.52 10.99 4.98
N LYS A 412 -16.63 10.86 5.96
CA LYS A 412 -15.23 11.30 5.87
C LYS A 412 -14.28 10.19 5.43
N THR A 413 -14.77 8.96 5.30
CA THR A 413 -14.03 7.84 4.71
C THR A 413 -14.40 7.67 3.23
N ASP A 414 -13.44 7.25 2.40
CA ASP A 414 -13.67 7.01 0.97
C ASP A 414 -14.81 5.99 0.74
N ILE A 415 -14.82 4.93 1.54
CA ILE A 415 -15.83 3.86 1.46
C ILE A 415 -17.24 4.39 1.75
N GLY A 416 -17.43 5.14 2.84
CA GLY A 416 -18.75 5.66 3.21
C GLY A 416 -19.29 6.71 2.23
N ALA A 417 -18.40 7.53 1.66
CA ALA A 417 -18.74 8.47 0.60
C ALA A 417 -19.12 7.75 -0.70
N GLN A 418 -18.34 6.74 -1.12
CA GLN A 418 -18.59 5.98 -2.33
C GLN A 418 -19.89 5.17 -2.26
N ILE A 419 -20.18 4.52 -1.12
CA ILE A 419 -21.45 3.80 -0.90
C ILE A 419 -22.65 4.73 -1.09
N SER A 420 -22.58 5.92 -0.51
CA SER A 420 -23.66 6.91 -0.55
C SER A 420 -23.88 7.45 -1.97
N THR A 421 -22.80 7.74 -2.70
CA THR A 421 -22.84 8.17 -4.10
C THR A 421 -23.43 7.09 -5.00
N ASN A 422 -23.03 5.82 -4.82
CA ASN A 422 -23.55 4.69 -5.59
C ASN A 422 -25.05 4.46 -5.35
N LEU A 423 -25.55 4.67 -4.12
CA LEU A 423 -26.99 4.58 -3.85
C LEU A 423 -27.80 5.63 -4.63
N ILE A 424 -27.24 6.83 -4.81
CA ILE A 424 -27.86 7.92 -5.59
C ILE A 424 -27.85 7.59 -7.08
N SER A 425 -26.70 7.19 -7.62
CA SER A 425 -26.54 6.94 -9.06
C SER A 425 -27.35 5.72 -9.52
N GLN A 426 -27.29 4.62 -8.77
CA GLN A 426 -27.92 3.36 -9.15
C GLN A 426 -29.42 3.32 -8.86
N LYS A 427 -29.93 4.17 -7.94
CA LYS A 427 -31.34 4.23 -7.48
C LYS A 427 -31.89 2.92 -6.90
N LYS A 428 -31.07 1.88 -6.82
CA LYS A 428 -31.38 0.56 -6.28
C LYS A 428 -30.13 -0.05 -5.66
N TYR A 429 -30.32 -0.97 -4.74
CA TYR A 429 -29.23 -1.74 -4.13
C TYR A 429 -29.72 -3.13 -3.76
N HIS A 430 -28.80 -3.98 -3.29
CA HIS A 430 -29.10 -5.38 -2.98
C HIS A 430 -28.79 -5.70 -1.52
N ILE A 431 -29.59 -6.58 -0.91
CA ILE A 431 -29.35 -7.15 0.40
C ILE A 431 -29.07 -8.64 0.22
N LEU A 432 -27.89 -9.10 0.64
CA LEU A 432 -27.50 -10.50 0.63
C LEU A 432 -27.60 -11.05 2.05
N LEU A 433 -28.41 -12.10 2.23
CA LEU A 433 -28.59 -12.78 3.49
C LEU A 433 -27.79 -14.08 3.49
N PHE A 434 -26.86 -14.17 4.43
CA PHE A 434 -26.02 -15.32 4.69
C PHE A 434 -26.53 -16.07 5.92
N GLU A 435 -26.30 -17.37 5.93
CA GLU A 435 -26.66 -18.26 7.03
C GLU A 435 -25.50 -18.38 8.02
N LEU A 436 -25.81 -18.31 9.31
CA LEU A 436 -24.83 -18.47 10.38
C LEU A 436 -24.18 -19.86 10.30
N GLY A 437 -22.84 -19.91 10.34
CA GLY A 437 -22.07 -21.16 10.21
C GLY A 437 -21.90 -21.68 8.77
N HIS A 438 -22.50 -21.05 7.77
CA HIS A 438 -22.41 -21.46 6.36
C HIS A 438 -21.96 -20.30 5.45
N PRO A 439 -20.66 -19.92 5.48
CA PRO A 439 -20.12 -18.75 4.78
C PRO A 439 -20.01 -18.90 3.25
N SER A 440 -20.22 -20.11 2.72
CA SER A 440 -19.91 -20.51 1.34
C SER A 440 -20.78 -19.85 0.26
N GLY A 441 -21.75 -19.02 0.64
CA GLY A 441 -22.59 -18.26 -0.27
C GLY A 441 -23.80 -17.64 0.43
N TYR A 442 -24.36 -16.60 -0.18
CA TYR A 442 -25.64 -16.05 0.31
C TYR A 442 -26.78 -17.03 -0.02
N LYS A 443 -27.80 -17.05 0.83
CA LYS A 443 -29.00 -17.88 0.65
C LYS A 443 -30.17 -17.12 0.05
N GLN A 444 -30.32 -15.83 0.41
CA GLN A 444 -31.34 -14.96 -0.17
C GLN A 444 -30.74 -13.63 -0.65
N LYS A 445 -31.22 -13.14 -1.80
CA LYS A 445 -30.89 -11.82 -2.33
C LYS A 445 -32.15 -11.01 -2.56
N LEU A 446 -32.25 -9.87 -1.87
CA LEU A 446 -33.35 -8.92 -2.02
C LEU A 446 -32.89 -7.71 -2.82
N THR A 447 -33.67 -7.28 -3.79
CA THR A 447 -33.41 -6.04 -4.55
C THR A 447 -34.32 -4.94 -4.02
N VAL A 448 -33.74 -3.80 -3.67
CA VAL A 448 -34.48 -2.67 -3.10
C VAL A 448 -34.32 -1.46 -4.00
N ASN A 449 -35.44 -0.95 -4.50
CA ASN A 449 -35.49 0.32 -5.23
C ASN A 449 -35.69 1.47 -4.23
N VAL A 450 -34.89 2.52 -4.37
CA VAL A 450 -34.90 3.66 -3.46
C VAL A 450 -35.79 4.75 -4.05
N ALA A 451 -36.80 5.18 -3.29
CA ALA A 451 -37.71 6.24 -3.74
C ALA A 451 -36.96 7.55 -4.00
N SER A 452 -37.34 8.29 -5.05
CA SER A 452 -36.69 9.53 -5.48
C SER A 452 -36.56 10.58 -4.35
N GLU A 453 -37.54 10.65 -3.46
CA GLU A 453 -37.50 11.54 -2.27
C GLU A 453 -36.35 11.19 -1.32
N LYS A 454 -36.10 9.90 -1.11
CA LYS A 454 -35.00 9.41 -0.27
C LYS A 454 -33.64 9.66 -0.92
N LEU A 455 -33.55 9.57 -2.24
CA LEU A 455 -32.33 9.89 -2.98
C LEU A 455 -31.99 11.39 -2.90
N LYS A 456 -32.99 12.27 -3.05
CA LYS A 456 -32.82 13.72 -2.83
C LYS A 456 -32.37 14.04 -1.40
N GLN A 457 -32.96 13.35 -0.41
CA GLN A 457 -32.56 13.48 0.99
C GLN A 457 -31.08 13.09 1.19
N LEU A 458 -30.66 11.95 0.62
CA LEU A 458 -29.28 11.47 0.68
C LEU A 458 -28.29 12.42 0.00
N GLN A 459 -28.65 12.97 -1.16
CA GLN A 459 -27.83 13.98 -1.86
C GLN A 459 -27.62 15.24 -1.01
N ASN A 460 -28.66 15.72 -0.34
CA ASN A 460 -28.56 16.86 0.58
C ASN A 460 -27.65 16.57 1.78
N PHE A 461 -27.62 15.33 2.27
CA PHE A 461 -26.71 14.92 3.35
C PHE A 461 -25.25 14.96 2.91
N LEU A 462 -24.93 14.49 1.70
CA LEU A 462 -23.58 14.55 1.14
C LEU A 462 -23.09 15.99 0.97
N LEU A 463 -23.95 16.88 0.48
CA LEU A 463 -23.61 18.31 0.38
C LEU A 463 -23.27 18.91 1.76
N LYS A 464 -24.10 18.65 2.77
CA LYS A 464 -23.84 19.12 4.14
C LYS A 464 -22.56 18.55 4.75
N ALA A 465 -22.24 17.30 4.43
CA ALA A 465 -21.00 16.65 4.89
C ALA A 465 -19.75 17.23 4.22
N SER A 466 -19.84 17.63 2.95
CA SER A 466 -18.72 18.24 2.22
C SER A 466 -18.29 19.60 2.78
N SER A 467 -19.24 20.36 3.34
CA SER A 467 -18.99 21.67 3.97
C SER A 467 -18.51 21.59 5.43
N TRP A 468 -18.38 20.39 6.00
CA TRP A 468 -18.01 20.23 7.40
C TRP A 468 -16.48 20.30 7.61
N GLN A 469 -16.06 21.13 8.59
CA GLN A 469 -14.65 21.41 8.92
C GLN A 469 -14.27 21.09 10.37
N GLY A 470 -15.09 20.32 11.10
CA GLY A 470 -14.80 19.98 12.50
C GLY A 470 -13.75 18.87 12.66
N GLU A 471 -13.42 18.53 13.91
CA GLU A 471 -12.50 17.43 14.28
C GLU A 471 -13.16 16.41 15.24
N GLY A 472 -14.50 16.35 15.24
CA GLY A 472 -15.25 15.46 16.14
C GLY A 472 -15.10 13.98 15.79
N GLN A 473 -15.22 13.11 16.80
CA GLN A 473 -15.10 11.67 16.63
C GLN A 473 -16.40 11.02 16.11
N PRO A 474 -16.33 9.99 15.24
CA PRO A 474 -17.50 9.29 14.68
C PRO A 474 -18.47 8.71 15.72
N GLU A 475 -17.95 8.27 16.87
CA GLU A 475 -18.71 7.58 17.94
C GLU A 475 -19.85 8.44 18.51
N GLY A 476 -19.64 9.75 18.65
CA GLY A 476 -20.67 10.66 19.14
C GLY A 476 -21.88 10.71 18.21
N SER A 477 -21.64 10.75 16.89
CA SER A 477 -22.71 10.73 15.89
C SER A 477 -23.43 9.38 15.86
N LYS A 478 -22.72 8.25 16.03
CA LYS A 478 -23.35 6.92 16.13
C LYS A 478 -24.35 6.84 17.28
N ILE A 479 -24.00 7.37 18.45
CA ILE A 479 -24.86 7.38 19.65
C ILE A 479 -26.13 8.19 19.40
N ILE A 480 -25.99 9.38 18.80
CA ILE A 480 -27.13 10.25 18.49
C ILE A 480 -28.07 9.58 17.47
N LEU A 481 -27.51 9.07 16.38
CA LEU A 481 -28.27 8.36 15.34
C LEU A 481 -28.96 7.12 15.89
N LYS A 482 -28.32 6.37 16.80
CA LYS A 482 -28.94 5.23 17.48
C LYS A 482 -30.18 5.62 18.29
N LYS A 483 -30.10 6.72 19.06
CA LYS A 483 -31.25 7.24 19.82
C LYS A 483 -32.39 7.69 18.91
N GLN A 484 -32.07 8.41 17.83
CA GLN A 484 -33.06 8.82 16.83
C GLN A 484 -33.71 7.62 16.16
N PHE A 485 -32.94 6.58 15.84
CA PHE A 485 -33.47 5.36 15.24
C PHE A 485 -34.51 4.66 16.14
N GLU A 486 -34.18 4.47 17.42
CA GLU A 486 -35.09 3.81 18.35
C GLU A 486 -36.40 4.57 18.55
N SER A 487 -36.39 5.91 18.48
CA SER A 487 -37.62 6.71 18.62
C SER A 487 -38.55 6.60 17.40
N VAL A 488 -38.01 6.39 16.19
CA VAL A 488 -38.82 6.30 14.95
C VAL A 488 -39.20 4.86 14.57
N LYS A 489 -38.59 3.86 15.21
CA LYS A 489 -38.75 2.43 14.88
C LYS A 489 -40.21 1.97 14.86
N LYS A 490 -40.97 2.30 15.92
CA LYS A 490 -42.40 1.95 16.05
C LYS A 490 -43.25 2.62 14.96
N THR A 491 -42.98 3.88 14.68
CA THR A 491 -43.70 4.66 13.65
C THR A 491 -43.48 4.08 12.26
N ILE A 492 -42.25 3.70 11.93
CA ILE A 492 -41.92 3.06 10.64
C ILE A 492 -42.64 1.72 10.53
N LEU A 493 -42.59 0.86 11.55
CA LEU A 493 -43.29 -0.43 11.55
C LEU A 493 -44.79 -0.27 11.32
N ALA A 494 -45.43 0.65 12.03
CA ALA A 494 -46.85 0.93 11.88
C ALA A 494 -47.21 1.50 10.50
N ALA A 495 -46.32 2.27 9.85
CA ALA A 495 -46.52 2.75 8.49
C ALA A 495 -46.39 1.62 7.47
N VAL A 496 -45.39 0.75 7.62
CA VAL A 496 -45.15 -0.39 6.73
C VAL A 496 -46.28 -1.42 6.81
N ALA A 497 -46.72 -1.77 8.02
CA ALA A 497 -47.82 -2.72 8.22
C ALA A 497 -49.18 -2.22 7.67
N ARG A 498 -49.38 -0.90 7.53
CA ARG A 498 -50.58 -0.32 6.93
C ARG A 498 -50.53 -0.26 5.40
N ALA A 499 -49.34 -0.17 4.82
CA ALA A 499 -49.14 0.00 3.39
C ALA A 499 -49.12 -1.33 2.60
N LYS A 500 -49.14 -2.47 3.31
CA LYS A 500 -49.10 -3.81 2.75
C LYS A 500 -50.13 -4.69 3.42
#